data_AF-A0A7C5GUD7-F1
#
_entry.id   AF-A0A7C5GUD7-F1
#
_cell.length_a   1.000
_cell.length_b   1.000
_cell.length_c   1.000
_cell.angle_alpha   90.00
_cell.angle_beta   90.00
_cell.angle_gamma   90.00
#
_symmetry.space_group_name_H-M   'P 1'
#
loop_
_entity.id
_entity.type
_entity.pdbx_description
1 polymer ?
#
loop_
_entity_poly.entity_id
_entity_poly.type
_entity_poly.pdbx_seq_one_letter_code
_entity_poly.pdbx_strand_id
1 'polypeptide(L)'
;MHRRTGRKMMRILVPGSCSSARSRPGIRRPRTGDRISPFTARRGTIVIYSRSPRGSMARVMIVKEGEAWREGEIWHAFPTTVLIESNGRKVLVDPGNHPSLLEFLERRSVWKEDIDMIFATHHHPDHTMNIGWFPGVPVVDGEYVYEETRISPHSGRIPGTDIDVIPTPGHSPEHASLLVRSPEASTVICGDLIWWTRDEAPFTDREWFMGHPDEFAEDPEQLARSRERVLSLEADIHIPGHGKPFMMKENPRDP
;
A
#
# COMPACT_ATOMS: atom_id res chain seq x y z
N MET A 1 50.88 35.17 59.73
CA MET A 1 51.03 36.09 58.58
C MET A 1 52.16 35.57 57.68
N HIS A 2 51.85 35.32 56.40
CA HIS A 2 52.75 35.31 55.23
C HIS A 2 54.14 34.63 55.31
N ARG A 3 54.35 33.58 54.49
CA ARG A 3 55.19 33.67 53.27
C ARG A 3 55.04 32.41 52.39
N ARG A 4 54.82 32.66 51.09
CA ARG A 4 54.92 31.72 49.96
C ARG A 4 56.40 31.36 49.72
N THR A 5 56.68 30.19 49.15
CA THR A 5 57.15 29.98 47.75
C THR A 5 57.79 28.60 47.57
N GLY A 6 57.56 27.95 46.42
CA GLY A 6 58.38 26.84 45.94
C GLY A 6 57.70 25.97 44.89
N ARG A 7 57.91 26.28 43.60
CA ARG A 7 57.63 25.39 42.46
C ARG A 7 58.70 24.29 42.36
N LYS A 8 58.31 23.08 41.99
CA LYS A 8 59.10 22.21 41.10
C LYS A 8 58.21 21.18 40.40
N MET A 9 58.38 21.10 39.07
CA MET A 9 57.77 20.09 38.19
C MET A 9 58.30 18.69 38.50
N MET A 10 57.48 17.67 38.29
CA MET A 10 57.93 16.29 38.24
C MET A 10 57.20 15.54 37.12
N ARG A 11 57.99 15.06 36.15
CA ARG A 11 57.62 14.05 35.15
C ARG A 11 57.25 12.75 35.88
N ILE A 12 56.21 12.06 35.42
CA ILE A 12 55.96 10.66 35.80
C ILE A 12 55.79 9.83 34.52
N LEU A 13 56.51 8.72 34.52
CA LEU A 13 56.61 7.70 33.49
C LEU A 13 55.33 6.88 33.33
N VAL A 14 55.17 6.37 32.12
CA VAL A 14 54.20 5.35 31.69
C VAL A 14 54.59 3.97 32.24
N PRO A 15 53.62 3.13 32.63
CA PRO A 15 53.72 1.69 32.48
C PRO A 15 52.62 1.15 31.54
N GLY A 16 53.04 0.28 30.63
CA GLY A 16 52.16 -0.38 29.67
C GLY A 16 51.21 -1.39 30.31
N SER A 17 50.12 -1.67 29.61
CA SER A 17 49.32 -2.88 29.83
C SER A 17 48.87 -3.45 28.48
N CYS A 18 49.08 -4.76 28.37
CA CYS A 18 48.58 -5.62 27.31
C CYS A 18 47.15 -6.02 27.65
N SER A 19 46.18 -5.87 26.73
CA SER A 19 44.98 -6.72 26.72
C SER A 19 44.22 -6.64 25.40
N SER A 20 44.21 -7.80 24.73
CA SER A 20 43.18 -8.36 23.84
C SER A 20 42.06 -7.46 23.33
N ALA A 21 42.11 -7.17 22.02
CA ALA A 21 40.96 -6.78 21.24
C ALA A 21 39.91 -7.91 21.24
N ARG A 22 38.84 -7.75 22.02
CA ARG A 22 37.60 -8.52 21.81
C ARG A 22 36.78 -7.78 20.76
N SER A 23 36.73 -8.34 19.57
CA SER A 23 35.74 -8.01 18.55
C SER A 23 34.34 -8.18 19.14
N ARG A 24 33.53 -7.12 19.08
CA ARG A 24 32.09 -7.20 19.33
C ARG A 24 31.50 -8.17 18.29
N PRO A 25 30.68 -9.15 18.68
CA PRO A 25 29.99 -9.98 17.70
C PRO A 25 29.05 -9.06 16.91
N GLY A 26 29.35 -8.89 15.63
CA GLY A 26 28.48 -8.18 14.70
C GLY A 26 27.11 -8.82 14.73
N ILE A 27 26.09 -7.98 14.91
CA ILE A 27 24.70 -8.34 14.62
C ILE A 27 24.66 -8.69 13.14
N ARG A 28 24.78 -9.99 12.83
CA ARG A 28 24.56 -10.49 11.49
C ARG A 28 23.10 -10.24 11.16
N ARG A 29 22.85 -9.43 10.13
CA ARG A 29 21.53 -9.37 9.48
C ARG A 29 21.12 -10.83 9.16
N PRO A 30 19.87 -11.25 9.44
CA PRO A 30 19.43 -12.58 9.06
C PRO A 30 19.64 -12.73 7.56
N ARG A 31 20.26 -13.84 7.16
CA ARG A 31 20.35 -14.23 5.76
C ARG A 31 18.93 -14.31 5.22
N THR A 32 18.72 -13.71 4.06
CA THR A 32 17.55 -13.86 3.19
C THR A 32 17.43 -15.34 2.78
N GLY A 33 16.86 -16.15 3.66
CA GLY A 33 16.50 -17.53 3.43
C GLY A 33 15.09 -17.69 3.97
N ASP A 34 14.15 -17.93 3.05
CA ASP A 34 12.75 -18.25 3.29
C ASP A 34 11.86 -17.08 3.76
N ARG A 35 11.81 -15.99 2.97
CA ARG A 35 10.56 -15.22 2.88
C ARG A 35 9.53 -16.14 2.23
N ILE A 36 8.56 -16.62 3.02
CA ILE A 36 7.36 -17.28 2.50
C ILE A 36 6.78 -16.35 1.43
N SER A 37 6.51 -16.87 0.22
CA SER A 37 5.84 -16.09 -0.83
C SER A 37 4.57 -15.48 -0.23
N PRO A 38 4.41 -14.15 -0.20
CA PRO A 38 3.22 -13.51 0.40
C PRO A 38 1.93 -13.90 -0.34
N PHE A 39 2.06 -14.50 -1.53
CA PHE A 39 0.97 -15.10 -2.28
C PHE A 39 0.67 -16.51 -1.78
N THR A 40 -0.13 -16.65 -0.72
CA THR A 40 -0.78 -17.94 -0.44
C THR A 40 -2.04 -18.07 -1.30
N ALA A 41 -1.91 -18.72 -2.45
CA ALA A 41 -3.04 -19.02 -3.33
C ALA A 41 -3.89 -20.13 -2.71
N ARG A 42 -4.93 -19.78 -1.94
CA ARG A 42 -6.03 -20.69 -1.63
C ARG A 42 -7.20 -20.34 -2.55
N ARG A 43 -7.53 -21.25 -3.48
CA ARG A 43 -8.71 -21.15 -4.37
C ARG A 43 -8.84 -19.81 -5.11
N GLY A 44 -7.84 -19.44 -5.92
CA GLY A 44 -7.89 -18.22 -6.74
C GLY A 44 -7.95 -16.90 -5.94
N THR A 45 -7.71 -16.96 -4.64
CA THR A 45 -7.69 -15.81 -3.75
C THR A 45 -6.25 -15.58 -3.30
N ILE A 46 -5.70 -14.41 -3.62
CA ILE A 46 -4.47 -13.92 -2.99
C ILE A 46 -4.92 -13.36 -1.64
N VAL A 47 -4.62 -14.11 -0.57
CA VAL A 47 -4.82 -13.65 0.81
C VAL A 47 -3.47 -13.21 1.34
N ILE A 48 -3.33 -11.90 1.60
CA ILE A 48 -2.17 -11.34 2.28
C ILE A 48 -2.58 -11.19 3.75
N TYR A 49 -1.98 -12.02 4.60
CA TYR A 49 -2.14 -11.93 6.05
C TYR A 49 -1.22 -10.86 6.60
N SER A 50 -1.74 -10.09 7.55
CA SER A 50 -1.05 -8.92 8.05
C SER A 50 -1.46 -8.75 9.53
N ARG A 51 -0.53 -8.92 10.49
CA ARG A 51 -0.71 -8.58 11.92
C ARG A 51 -0.54 -7.06 12.13
N SER A 52 -0.66 -6.55 13.33
CA SER A 52 -0.31 -5.16 13.67
C SER A 52 0.60 -5.20 14.90
N PRO A 53 1.50 -4.23 15.11
CA PRO A 53 2.23 -4.09 16.38
C PRO A 53 1.30 -4.02 17.61
N ARG A 54 0.01 -3.70 17.41
CA ARG A 54 -1.03 -3.63 18.46
C ARG A 54 -1.97 -4.84 18.52
N GLY A 55 -1.70 -5.91 17.75
CA GLY A 55 -2.44 -7.18 17.84
C GLY A 55 -3.71 -7.31 16.99
N SER A 56 -4.11 -6.28 16.24
CA SER A 56 -5.15 -6.41 15.21
C SER A 56 -4.58 -7.02 13.93
N MET A 57 -5.25 -7.98 13.31
CA MET A 57 -4.87 -8.46 11.98
C MET A 57 -5.65 -7.67 10.93
N ALA A 58 -4.95 -7.02 10.00
CA ALA A 58 -5.57 -6.59 8.75
C ALA A 58 -5.38 -7.70 7.70
N ARG A 59 -6.39 -7.98 6.89
CA ARG A 59 -6.33 -9.00 5.85
C ARG A 59 -6.68 -8.35 4.52
N VAL A 60 -5.80 -8.46 3.53
CA VAL A 60 -6.06 -7.96 2.19
C VAL A 60 -6.38 -9.14 1.28
N MET A 61 -7.50 -9.03 0.57
CA MET A 61 -8.02 -10.06 -0.32
C MET A 61 -8.39 -9.46 -1.66
N ILE A 62 -7.86 -10.02 -2.75
CA ILE A 62 -8.29 -9.62 -4.10
C ILE A 62 -9.54 -10.40 -4.48
N VAL A 63 -10.62 -9.65 -4.72
CA VAL A 63 -11.92 -10.18 -5.14
C VAL A 63 -11.91 -10.44 -6.65
N LYS A 64 -11.40 -9.48 -7.43
CA LYS A 64 -11.16 -9.60 -8.87
C LYS A 64 -9.97 -8.74 -9.24
N GLU A 65 -8.98 -9.30 -9.94
CA GLU A 65 -7.91 -8.52 -10.59
C GLU A 65 -8.52 -7.71 -11.73
N GLY A 66 -8.20 -6.41 -11.78
CA GLY A 66 -8.67 -5.49 -12.79
C GLY A 66 -8.01 -5.72 -14.13
N GLU A 67 -8.72 -5.39 -15.20
CA GLU A 67 -8.24 -5.50 -16.56
C GLU A 67 -8.64 -4.24 -17.34
N ALA A 68 -7.74 -3.80 -18.21
CA ALA A 68 -8.00 -2.78 -19.22
C ALA A 68 -7.51 -3.30 -20.58
N TRP A 69 -8.30 -3.12 -21.64
CA TRP A 69 -7.87 -3.42 -23.01
C TRP A 69 -8.64 -2.57 -24.01
N ARG A 70 -8.15 -2.53 -25.25
CA ARG A 70 -8.74 -1.73 -26.32
C ARG A 70 -9.10 -2.58 -27.53
N GLU A 71 -10.27 -2.34 -28.09
CA GLU A 71 -10.76 -2.92 -29.35
C GLU A 71 -11.03 -1.77 -30.33
N GLY A 72 -10.04 -1.44 -31.16
CA GLY A 72 -10.09 -0.25 -32.00
C GLY A 72 -10.04 1.04 -31.17
N GLU A 73 -11.12 1.82 -31.19
CA GLU A 73 -11.30 3.03 -30.37
C GLU A 73 -12.07 2.75 -29.05
N ILE A 74 -12.58 1.53 -28.86
CA ILE A 74 -13.39 1.18 -27.69
C ILE A 74 -12.48 0.69 -26.57
N TRP A 75 -12.61 1.32 -25.40
CA TRP A 75 -11.99 0.88 -24.17
C TRP A 75 -12.91 -0.08 -23.40
N HIS A 76 -12.31 -1.15 -22.90
CA HIS A 76 -12.92 -2.04 -21.94
C HIS A 76 -12.08 -2.03 -20.67
N ALA A 77 -12.71 -1.73 -19.54
CA ALA A 77 -12.03 -1.65 -18.26
C ALA A 77 -12.96 -2.05 -17.11
N PHE A 78 -12.37 -2.72 -16.13
CA PHE A 78 -12.92 -2.86 -14.78
C PHE A 78 -11.74 -2.93 -13.79
N PRO A 79 -11.88 -2.38 -12.58
CA PRO A 79 -10.78 -2.21 -11.65
C PRO A 79 -10.47 -3.49 -10.88
N THR A 80 -9.34 -3.47 -10.19
CA THR A 80 -9.03 -4.45 -9.17
C THR A 80 -9.88 -4.20 -7.93
N THR A 81 -10.89 -5.02 -7.72
CA THR A 81 -11.70 -4.97 -6.50
C THR A 81 -10.98 -5.69 -5.36
N VAL A 82 -10.81 -5.00 -4.23
CA VAL A 82 -10.11 -5.51 -3.04
C VAL A 82 -11.06 -5.51 -1.84
N LEU A 83 -11.03 -6.57 -1.04
CA LEU A 83 -11.66 -6.62 0.27
C LEU A 83 -10.58 -6.55 1.35
N ILE A 84 -10.69 -5.57 2.25
CA ILE A 84 -9.78 -5.40 3.38
C ILE A 84 -10.57 -5.63 4.67
N GLU A 85 -10.13 -6.59 5.48
CA GLU A 85 -10.64 -6.76 6.84
C GLU A 85 -9.68 -6.09 7.82
N SER A 86 -10.14 -5.19 8.69
CA SER A 86 -9.31 -4.52 9.69
C SER A 86 -10.15 -4.18 10.92
N ASN A 87 -9.67 -4.52 12.12
CA ASN A 87 -10.39 -4.28 13.38
C ASN A 87 -11.84 -4.82 13.39
N GLY A 88 -12.09 -5.94 12.70
CA GLY A 88 -13.42 -6.54 12.57
C GLY A 88 -14.33 -5.87 11.54
N ARG A 89 -13.86 -4.84 10.82
CA ARG A 89 -14.58 -4.18 9.72
C ARG A 89 -14.14 -4.72 8.37
N LYS A 90 -15.08 -4.86 7.44
CA LYS A 90 -14.82 -5.20 6.03
C LYS A 90 -15.00 -3.96 5.15
N VAL A 91 -13.91 -3.54 4.52
CA VAL A 91 -13.87 -2.41 3.59
C VAL A 91 -13.73 -2.97 2.17
N LEU A 92 -14.72 -2.70 1.32
CA LEU A 92 -14.67 -3.03 -0.10
C LEU A 92 -14.10 -1.86 -0.89
N VAL A 93 -13.00 -2.07 -1.59
CA VAL A 93 -12.33 -1.05 -2.39
C VAL A 93 -12.68 -1.25 -3.86
N ASP A 94 -13.14 -0.19 -4.52
CA ASP A 94 -13.47 -0.13 -5.95
C ASP A 94 -14.34 -1.31 -6.40
N PRO A 95 -15.64 -1.33 -6.04
CA PRO A 95 -16.57 -2.40 -6.45
C PRO A 95 -16.77 -2.44 -7.97
N GLY A 96 -16.36 -1.39 -8.67
CA GLY A 96 -16.17 -1.37 -10.09
C GLY A 96 -17.46 -1.39 -10.89
N ASN A 97 -17.39 -1.88 -12.13
CA ASN A 97 -18.52 -2.05 -13.05
C ASN A 97 -18.71 -3.51 -13.50
N HIS A 98 -17.94 -4.46 -12.95
CA HIS A 98 -18.00 -5.86 -13.40
C HIS A 98 -19.34 -6.50 -12.97
N PRO A 99 -20.13 -7.11 -13.89
CA PRO A 99 -21.48 -7.59 -13.61
C PRO A 99 -21.53 -8.73 -12.58
N SER A 100 -20.48 -9.55 -12.52
CA SER A 100 -20.37 -10.68 -11.59
C SER A 100 -19.73 -10.35 -10.23
N LEU A 101 -19.65 -9.07 -9.81
CA LEU A 101 -19.01 -8.71 -8.52
C LEU A 101 -19.59 -9.51 -7.34
N LEU A 102 -20.92 -9.62 -7.22
CA LEU A 102 -21.55 -10.34 -6.12
C LEU A 102 -21.18 -11.83 -6.12
N GLU A 103 -21.12 -12.46 -7.29
CA GLU A 103 -20.66 -13.85 -7.42
C GLU A 103 -19.20 -14.02 -7.00
N PHE A 104 -18.33 -13.04 -7.29
CA PHE A 104 -16.93 -13.06 -6.88
C PHE A 104 -16.76 -12.97 -5.37
N LEU A 105 -17.61 -12.18 -4.70
CA LEU A 105 -17.68 -12.09 -3.24
C LEU A 105 -18.23 -13.39 -2.63
N GLU A 106 -19.33 -13.92 -3.16
CA GLU A 106 -19.97 -15.15 -2.67
C GLU A 106 -19.03 -16.36 -2.76
N ARG A 107 -18.25 -16.48 -3.84
CA ARG A 107 -17.21 -17.53 -4.00
C ARG A 107 -16.14 -17.50 -2.90
N ARG A 108 -16.02 -16.37 -2.19
CA ARG A 108 -15.11 -16.14 -1.06
C ARG A 108 -15.83 -16.18 0.30
N SER A 109 -17.11 -16.59 0.32
CA SER A 109 -17.95 -16.57 1.52
C SER A 109 -18.07 -15.17 2.12
N VAL A 110 -18.24 -14.17 1.26
CA VAL A 110 -18.53 -12.79 1.65
C VAL A 110 -19.83 -12.39 0.97
N TRP A 111 -20.80 -11.94 1.75
CA TRP A 111 -22.09 -11.46 1.27
C TRP A 111 -22.08 -9.93 1.26
N LYS A 112 -22.93 -9.30 0.44
CA LYS A 112 -22.97 -7.84 0.35
C LYS A 112 -23.34 -7.18 1.69
N GLU A 113 -24.13 -7.88 2.50
CA GLU A 113 -24.54 -7.47 3.85
C GLU A 113 -23.37 -7.49 4.86
N ASP A 114 -22.25 -8.15 4.53
CA ASP A 114 -21.05 -8.18 5.37
C ASP A 114 -20.15 -6.95 5.21
N ILE A 115 -20.42 -6.10 4.21
CA ILE A 115 -19.59 -4.95 3.89
C ILE A 115 -19.94 -3.79 4.82
N ASP A 116 -18.98 -3.35 5.61
CA ASP A 116 -19.16 -2.26 6.57
C ASP A 116 -18.97 -0.88 5.92
N MET A 117 -18.05 -0.78 4.96
CA MET A 117 -17.72 0.47 4.26
C MET A 117 -17.24 0.17 2.84
N ILE A 118 -17.43 1.12 1.94
CA ILE A 118 -16.82 1.11 0.61
C ILE A 118 -15.77 2.21 0.55
N PHE A 119 -14.62 1.93 -0.05
CA PHE A 119 -13.66 2.96 -0.43
C PHE A 119 -13.63 3.10 -1.94
N ALA A 120 -13.76 4.32 -2.45
CA ALA A 120 -13.54 4.66 -3.84
C ALA A 120 -12.17 5.34 -3.96
N THR A 121 -11.23 4.73 -4.68
CA THR A 121 -9.91 5.34 -4.91
C THR A 121 -10.04 6.67 -5.63
N HIS A 122 -10.97 6.76 -6.58
CA HIS A 122 -11.38 7.96 -7.29
C HIS A 122 -12.77 7.75 -7.91
N HIS A 123 -13.30 8.76 -8.61
CA HIS A 123 -14.72 8.79 -8.98
C HIS A 123 -15.02 8.31 -10.41
N HIS A 124 -14.08 7.67 -11.11
CA HIS A 124 -14.38 7.16 -12.44
C HIS A 124 -15.47 6.06 -12.42
N PRO A 125 -16.34 6.00 -13.44
CA PRO A 125 -17.48 5.08 -13.43
C PRO A 125 -17.10 3.61 -13.37
N ASP A 126 -16.02 3.21 -14.04
CA ASP A 126 -15.57 1.83 -14.01
C ASP A 126 -15.10 1.41 -12.62
N HIS A 127 -14.71 2.34 -11.74
CA HIS A 127 -14.40 2.11 -10.31
C HIS A 127 -15.62 2.11 -9.38
N THR A 128 -16.68 2.84 -9.73
CA THR A 128 -17.74 3.22 -8.79
C THR A 128 -19.15 2.73 -9.14
N MET A 129 -19.38 2.24 -10.37
CA MET A 129 -20.73 1.90 -10.86
C MET A 129 -21.53 0.93 -9.95
N ASN A 130 -20.86 -0.04 -9.33
CA ASN A 130 -21.49 -1.06 -8.50
C ASN A 130 -21.68 -0.61 -7.03
N ILE A 131 -21.26 0.61 -6.64
CA ILE A 131 -21.54 1.15 -5.29
C ILE A 131 -23.03 1.09 -4.98
N GLY A 132 -23.88 1.36 -5.98
CA GLY A 132 -25.34 1.31 -5.83
C GLY A 132 -25.92 -0.06 -5.46
N TRP A 133 -25.13 -1.14 -5.49
CA TRP A 133 -25.56 -2.48 -5.05
C TRP A 133 -25.47 -2.68 -3.54
N PHE A 134 -24.89 -1.71 -2.82
CA PHE A 134 -24.68 -1.73 -1.37
C PHE A 134 -25.45 -0.58 -0.69
N PRO A 135 -26.80 -0.58 -0.75
CA PRO A 135 -27.60 0.50 -0.21
C PRO A 135 -27.37 0.64 1.30
N GLY A 136 -27.13 1.88 1.74
CA GLY A 136 -26.92 2.21 3.16
C GLY A 136 -25.50 1.94 3.69
N VAL A 137 -24.60 1.38 2.87
CA VAL A 137 -23.19 1.22 3.24
C VAL A 137 -22.47 2.57 3.06
N PRO A 138 -21.78 3.09 4.09
CA PRO A 138 -20.98 4.30 3.98
C PRO A 138 -19.93 4.21 2.89
N VAL A 139 -19.78 5.26 2.09
CA VAL A 139 -18.72 5.39 1.08
C VAL A 139 -17.64 6.33 1.62
N VAL A 140 -16.39 6.00 1.39
CA VAL A 140 -15.22 6.79 1.78
C VAL A 140 -14.39 7.09 0.54
N ASP A 141 -13.93 8.32 0.36
CA ASP A 141 -12.96 8.68 -0.67
C ASP A 141 -11.69 9.26 -0.03
N GLY A 142 -10.88 10.01 -0.78
CA GLY A 142 -9.64 10.60 -0.28
C GLY A 142 -9.81 11.60 0.88
N GLU A 143 -11.01 12.17 1.06
CA GLU A 143 -11.25 13.26 2.00
C GLU A 143 -12.46 13.04 2.93
N TYR A 144 -13.52 12.41 2.42
CA TYR A 144 -14.82 12.38 3.07
C TYR A 144 -15.38 10.97 3.25
N VAL A 145 -16.31 10.88 4.20
CA VAL A 145 -17.22 9.78 4.44
C VAL A 145 -18.63 10.24 4.11
N TYR A 146 -19.30 9.50 3.25
CA TYR A 146 -20.67 9.73 2.77
C TYR A 146 -21.60 8.68 3.38
N GLU A 147 -22.56 9.14 4.16
CA GLU A 147 -23.57 8.31 4.84
C GLU A 147 -24.96 8.87 4.56
N GLU A 148 -25.66 8.26 3.60
CA GLU A 148 -26.93 8.76 3.08
C GLU A 148 -26.83 10.21 2.57
N THR A 149 -27.22 11.18 3.39
CA THR A 149 -27.17 12.63 3.11
C THR A 149 -26.08 13.35 3.90
N ARG A 150 -25.36 12.64 4.77
CA ARG A 150 -24.31 13.19 5.61
C ARG A 150 -22.97 13.06 4.89
N ILE A 151 -22.20 14.14 4.91
CA ILE A 151 -20.83 14.19 4.39
C ILE A 151 -19.97 14.69 5.55
N SER A 152 -18.92 13.94 5.90
CA SER A 152 -18.03 14.29 7.01
C SER A 152 -16.58 13.98 6.67
N PRO A 153 -15.61 14.83 7.08
CA PRO A 153 -14.21 14.58 6.80
C PRO A 153 -13.66 13.44 7.67
N HIS A 154 -12.64 12.74 7.18
CA HIS A 154 -11.83 11.83 8.00
C HIS A 154 -10.41 12.35 8.20
N SER A 155 -9.69 11.80 9.18
CA SER A 155 -8.34 12.25 9.56
C SER A 155 -7.22 11.53 8.79
N GLY A 156 -7.42 11.25 7.50
CA GLY A 156 -6.48 10.45 6.67
C GLY A 156 -6.44 8.95 6.97
N ARG A 157 -7.53 8.37 7.48
CA ARG A 157 -7.67 6.94 7.79
C ARG A 157 -9.11 6.51 7.63
N ILE A 158 -9.34 5.27 7.16
CA ILE A 158 -10.70 4.71 7.07
C ILE A 158 -11.29 4.55 8.49
N PRO A 159 -12.45 5.15 8.81
CA PRO A 159 -13.02 5.14 10.15
C PRO A 159 -13.13 3.75 10.77
N GLY A 160 -12.68 3.62 12.02
CA GLY A 160 -12.75 2.35 12.77
C GLY A 160 -11.74 1.28 12.35
N THR A 161 -10.80 1.59 11.45
CA THR A 161 -9.78 0.64 10.95
C THR A 161 -8.36 1.12 11.25
N ASP A 162 -7.36 0.32 10.87
CA ASP A 162 -5.95 0.72 10.82
C ASP A 162 -5.44 0.97 9.37
N ILE A 163 -6.36 1.30 8.45
CA ILE A 163 -6.04 1.51 7.02
C ILE A 163 -5.84 3.00 6.76
N ASP A 164 -4.62 3.40 6.42
CA ASP A 164 -4.31 4.81 6.13
C ASP A 164 -4.76 5.17 4.71
N VAL A 165 -5.34 6.36 4.58
CA VAL A 165 -5.73 6.96 3.29
C VAL A 165 -4.61 7.91 2.87
N ILE A 166 -4.03 7.67 1.70
CA ILE A 166 -2.90 8.43 1.16
C ILE A 166 -3.38 9.21 -0.05
N PRO A 167 -3.53 10.55 0.04
CA PRO A 167 -3.85 11.37 -1.13
C PRO A 167 -2.78 11.19 -2.20
N THR A 168 -3.21 10.78 -3.38
CA THR A 168 -2.36 10.47 -4.54
C THR A 168 -2.97 11.07 -5.81
N PRO A 169 -3.21 12.40 -5.84
CA PRO A 169 -3.82 13.06 -6.99
C PRO A 169 -2.94 12.94 -8.24
N GLY A 170 -3.53 13.16 -9.40
CA GLY A 170 -2.83 13.24 -10.68
C GLY A 170 -3.53 12.48 -11.78
N HIS A 171 -3.97 11.25 -11.50
CA HIS A 171 -4.91 10.56 -12.38
C HIS A 171 -6.24 11.31 -12.41
N SER A 172 -6.82 11.53 -11.23
CA SER A 172 -7.85 12.53 -10.96
C SER A 172 -7.46 13.39 -9.74
N PRO A 173 -8.08 14.57 -9.54
CA PRO A 173 -7.74 15.47 -8.43
C PRO A 173 -8.06 14.89 -7.04
N GLU A 174 -9.12 14.09 -6.91
CA GLU A 174 -9.58 13.48 -5.67
C GLU A 174 -8.95 12.11 -5.38
N HIS A 175 -8.11 11.61 -6.28
CA HIS A 175 -7.55 10.26 -6.20
C HIS A 175 -6.76 10.01 -4.90
N ALA A 176 -7.04 8.88 -4.27
CA ALA A 176 -6.35 8.41 -3.08
C ALA A 176 -6.08 6.90 -3.10
N SER A 177 -4.91 6.51 -2.60
CA SER A 177 -4.49 5.14 -2.41
C SER A 177 -4.66 4.72 -0.94
N LEU A 178 -4.75 3.42 -0.67
CA LEU A 178 -4.77 2.91 0.71
C LEU A 178 -3.45 2.24 1.07
N LEU A 179 -3.00 2.45 2.31
CA LEU A 179 -1.86 1.74 2.87
C LEU A 179 -2.30 0.86 4.04
N VAL A 180 -2.08 -0.44 3.88
CA VAL A 180 -2.33 -1.46 4.90
C VAL A 180 -0.97 -1.95 5.40
N ARG A 181 -0.67 -1.75 6.70
CA ARG A 181 0.61 -2.17 7.30
C ARG A 181 0.46 -3.41 8.15
N SER A 182 1.50 -4.25 8.13
CA SER A 182 1.67 -5.33 9.10
C SER A 182 3.11 -5.73 9.40
N PRO A 183 3.35 -6.55 10.45
CA PRO A 183 4.61 -7.22 10.68
C PRO A 183 5.09 -8.11 9.54
N GLU A 184 4.20 -8.73 8.76
CA GLU A 184 4.57 -9.66 7.69
C GLU A 184 4.85 -8.96 6.36
N ALA A 185 3.97 -8.03 5.96
CA ALA A 185 4.09 -7.25 4.74
C ALA A 185 3.23 -5.98 4.80
N SER A 186 3.69 -4.93 4.12
CA SER A 186 2.92 -3.73 3.84
C SER A 186 2.35 -3.78 2.42
N THR A 187 1.13 -3.33 2.23
CA THR A 187 0.43 -3.37 0.93
C THR A 187 -0.19 -2.03 0.64
N VAL A 188 0.06 -1.53 -0.58
CA VAL A 188 -0.62 -0.34 -1.11
C VAL A 188 -1.65 -0.78 -2.14
N ILE A 189 -2.90 -0.34 -1.94
CA ILE A 189 -3.94 -0.40 -2.96
C ILE A 189 -3.82 0.90 -3.73
N CYS A 190 -3.27 0.83 -4.94
CA CYS A 190 -2.82 1.99 -5.69
C CYS A 190 -3.98 2.74 -6.35
N GLY A 191 -5.05 2.06 -6.77
CA GLY A 191 -5.98 2.63 -7.75
C GLY A 191 -5.24 2.95 -9.05
N ASP A 192 -5.74 3.91 -9.81
CA ASP A 192 -5.16 4.32 -11.10
C ASP A 192 -3.92 5.20 -10.98
N LEU A 193 -3.34 5.33 -9.78
CA LEU A 193 -1.95 5.78 -9.61
C LEU A 193 -0.98 4.98 -10.50
N ILE A 194 -1.27 3.68 -10.70
CA ILE A 194 -0.59 2.80 -11.63
C ILE A 194 -1.56 1.75 -12.15
N TRP A 195 -1.59 1.57 -13.46
CA TRP A 195 -2.40 0.58 -14.16
C TRP A 195 -1.71 0.23 -15.49
N TRP A 196 -2.08 -0.88 -16.12
CA TRP A 196 -1.63 -1.20 -17.49
C TRP A 196 -2.65 -2.08 -18.21
N THR A 197 -2.52 -2.18 -19.54
CA THR A 197 -3.41 -3.02 -20.34
C THR A 197 -3.09 -4.51 -20.16
N ARG A 198 -4.07 -5.40 -20.33
CA ARG A 198 -3.90 -6.85 -20.14
C ARG A 198 -2.80 -7.47 -21.02
N ASP A 199 -2.48 -6.83 -22.14
CA ASP A 199 -1.50 -7.29 -23.12
C ASP A 199 -0.08 -6.75 -22.83
N GLU A 200 0.07 -5.86 -21.85
CA GLU A 200 1.35 -5.35 -21.39
C GLU A 200 2.01 -6.25 -20.34
N ALA A 201 3.32 -6.44 -20.47
CA ALA A 201 4.15 -7.08 -19.46
C ALA A 201 4.88 -6.01 -18.64
N PRO A 202 4.48 -5.74 -17.37
CA PRO A 202 5.08 -4.68 -16.57
C PRO A 202 6.51 -5.05 -16.14
N PHE A 203 7.43 -4.08 -16.18
CA PHE A 203 8.81 -4.28 -15.69
C PHE A 203 8.88 -4.34 -14.17
N THR A 204 8.00 -3.60 -13.50
CA THR A 204 7.84 -3.55 -12.03
C THR A 204 9.07 -3.08 -11.26
N ASP A 205 9.97 -2.32 -11.88
CA ASP A 205 11.06 -1.61 -11.20
C ASP A 205 10.69 -0.13 -10.95
N ARG A 206 11.55 0.60 -10.22
CA ARG A 206 11.32 2.00 -9.87
C ARG A 206 11.22 2.91 -11.10
N GLU A 207 12.03 2.68 -12.12
CA GLU A 207 12.06 3.52 -13.32
C GLU A 207 10.75 3.36 -14.10
N TRP A 208 10.31 2.11 -14.29
CA TRP A 208 9.02 1.81 -14.88
C TRP A 208 7.87 2.40 -14.06
N PHE A 209 7.83 2.19 -12.74
CA PHE A 209 6.74 2.70 -11.91
C PHE A 209 6.60 4.22 -11.99
N MET A 210 7.73 4.94 -11.99
CA MET A 210 7.74 6.39 -12.11
C MET A 210 7.34 6.86 -13.50
N GLY A 211 7.86 6.22 -14.55
CA GLY A 211 7.73 6.64 -15.95
C GLY A 211 6.57 6.02 -16.73
N HIS A 212 5.80 5.10 -16.15
CA HIS A 212 4.73 4.40 -16.86
C HIS A 212 3.66 5.40 -17.36
N PRO A 213 3.31 5.43 -18.65
CA PRO A 213 2.34 6.40 -19.15
C PRO A 213 0.95 6.18 -18.55
N ASP A 214 0.20 7.27 -18.43
CA ASP A 214 -1.23 7.26 -18.15
C ASP A 214 -1.87 8.28 -19.10
N GLU A 215 -2.61 7.80 -20.10
CA GLU A 215 -3.27 8.67 -21.09
C GLU A 215 -4.54 9.33 -20.56
N PHE A 216 -5.03 8.90 -19.39
CA PHE A 216 -6.22 9.45 -18.74
C PHE A 216 -5.88 10.39 -17.57
N ALA A 217 -4.60 10.53 -17.23
CA ALA A 217 -4.19 11.40 -16.14
C ALA A 217 -4.48 12.88 -16.44
N GLU A 218 -5.27 13.51 -15.56
CA GLU A 218 -5.58 14.94 -15.64
C GLU A 218 -4.36 15.84 -15.36
N ASP A 219 -3.46 15.40 -14.47
CA ASP A 219 -2.20 16.07 -14.16
C ASP A 219 -1.04 15.05 -14.06
N PRO A 220 -0.34 14.79 -15.18
CA PRO A 220 0.79 13.86 -15.22
C PRO A 220 1.96 14.25 -14.32
N GLU A 221 2.19 15.54 -14.09
CA GLU A 221 3.27 15.99 -13.20
C GLU A 221 2.92 15.70 -11.73
N GLN A 222 1.65 15.92 -11.35
CA GLN A 222 1.16 15.55 -10.04
C GLN A 222 1.09 14.03 -9.85
N LEU A 223 0.75 13.28 -10.90
CA LEU A 223 0.79 11.82 -10.87
C LEU A 223 2.21 11.31 -10.56
N ALA A 224 3.23 11.89 -11.20
CA ALA A 224 4.63 11.54 -10.91
C ALA A 224 5.01 11.83 -9.45
N ARG A 225 4.58 12.96 -8.88
CA ARG A 225 4.80 13.28 -7.45
C ARG A 225 4.08 12.30 -6.52
N SER A 226 2.87 11.89 -6.88
CA SER A 226 2.09 10.89 -6.13
C SER A 226 2.72 9.50 -6.17
N ARG A 227 3.28 9.11 -7.32
CA ARG A 227 4.04 7.86 -7.48
C ARG A 227 5.30 7.87 -6.63
N GLU A 228 6.06 8.97 -6.63
CA GLU A 228 7.23 9.13 -5.75
C GLU A 228 6.85 9.02 -4.28
N ARG A 229 5.74 9.66 -3.87
CA ARG A 229 5.21 9.56 -2.51
C ARG A 229 4.89 8.12 -2.14
N VAL A 230 4.20 7.35 -2.99
CA VAL A 230 3.89 5.94 -2.70
C VAL A 230 5.15 5.08 -2.61
N LEU A 231 6.13 5.28 -3.49
CA LEU A 231 7.40 4.57 -3.40
C LEU A 231 8.16 4.88 -2.10
N SER A 232 8.03 6.09 -1.56
CA SER A 232 8.65 6.47 -0.26
C SER A 232 8.03 5.77 0.95
N LEU A 233 6.87 5.12 0.79
CA LEU A 233 6.23 4.32 1.84
C LEU A 233 6.92 2.96 2.03
N GLU A 234 7.81 2.57 1.11
CA GLU A 234 8.55 1.29 1.11
C GLU A 234 7.63 0.08 1.24
N ALA A 235 6.49 0.11 0.54
CA ALA A 235 5.52 -0.97 0.57
C ALA A 235 6.05 -2.24 -0.11
N ASP A 236 5.76 -3.41 0.46
CA ASP A 236 6.19 -4.68 -0.12
C ASP A 236 5.37 -5.04 -1.38
N ILE A 237 4.07 -4.77 -1.34
CA ILE A 237 3.10 -5.19 -2.37
C ILE A 237 2.32 -3.98 -2.88
N HIS A 238 2.16 -3.90 -4.19
CA HIS A 238 1.40 -2.86 -4.87
C HIS A 238 0.27 -3.52 -5.67
N ILE A 239 -0.96 -3.05 -5.46
CA ILE A 239 -2.16 -3.53 -6.16
C ILE A 239 -2.65 -2.41 -7.09
N PRO A 240 -2.44 -2.53 -8.42
CA PRO A 240 -2.83 -1.50 -9.39
C PRO A 240 -4.36 -1.41 -9.56
N GLY A 241 -4.83 -0.31 -10.13
CA GLY A 241 -6.22 -0.15 -10.56
C GLY A 241 -6.60 -1.14 -11.65
N HIS A 242 -5.78 -1.28 -12.69
CA HIS A 242 -5.87 -2.37 -13.67
C HIS A 242 -4.54 -3.11 -13.80
N GLY A 243 -4.60 -4.44 -13.81
CA GLY A 243 -3.43 -5.31 -13.85
C GLY A 243 -3.27 -6.19 -12.61
N LYS A 244 -2.18 -6.96 -12.60
CA LYS A 244 -1.89 -7.91 -11.52
C LYS A 244 -1.12 -7.23 -10.39
N PRO A 245 -1.34 -7.64 -9.13
CA PRO A 245 -0.47 -7.20 -8.03
C PRO A 245 0.98 -7.55 -8.28
N PHE A 246 1.88 -6.71 -7.79
CA PHE A 246 3.31 -6.88 -7.97
C PHE A 246 4.11 -6.44 -6.75
N MET A 247 5.34 -6.94 -6.69
CA MET A 247 6.38 -6.44 -5.79
C MET A 247 7.39 -5.67 -6.64
N MET A 248 7.94 -4.60 -6.08
CA MET A 248 9.00 -3.85 -6.76
C MET A 248 10.22 -4.74 -6.94
N LYS A 249 10.74 -4.83 -8.16
CA LYS A 249 12.05 -5.43 -8.42
C LYS A 249 13.12 -4.44 -7.99
N GLU A 250 14.13 -4.92 -7.27
CA GLU A 250 15.34 -4.14 -7.00
C GLU A 250 15.95 -3.73 -8.34
N ASN A 251 16.37 -2.46 -8.43
CA ASN A 251 17.09 -1.99 -9.62
C ASN A 251 18.44 -2.73 -9.65
N PRO A 252 18.79 -3.46 -10.72
CA PRO A 252 20.07 -4.18 -10.81
C PRO A 252 21.31 -3.27 -10.78
N ARG A 253 21.13 -1.96 -10.57
CA ARG A 253 22.18 -0.94 -10.52
C ARG A 253 22.40 -0.30 -9.14
N ASP A 254 21.75 -0.77 -8.08
CA ASP A 254 22.09 -0.35 -6.71
C ASP A 254 23.10 -1.35 -6.10
N PRO A 255 24.37 -0.96 -5.86
CA PRO A 255 25.40 -1.84 -5.32
C PRO A 255 25.25 -2.17 -3.82
#